data_AF-A0A925N8I2-F1
#
_entry.id   AF-A0A925N8I2-F1
#
_cell.length_a   1.000
_cell.length_b   1.000
_cell.length_c   1.000
_cell.angle_alpha   90.00
_cell.angle_beta   90.00
_cell.angle_gamma   90.00
#
_symmetry.space_group_name_H-M   'P 1'
#
loop_
_entity.id
_entity.type
_entity.pdbx_description
1 polymer ?
#
loop_
_entity_poly.entity_id
_entity_poly.type
_entity_poly.pdbx_seq_one_letter_code
_entity_poly.pdbx_strand_id
1 'polypeptide(L)'
;AIDSVGRGRVWSGAQARERGLVDQFGGLHDAITDAAARAKLGKPEAWRVRYVEKAATPFERFFTRLVESRVGGAWLQHSDFARSLLARAMPQVDHDLRFLDSALKPGRGSPVKTLAYCFCAF
;
A
#
# COMPACT_ATOMS: atom_id res chain seq x y z
N ALA A 1 -25.03 21.46 -10.54
CA ALA A 1 -24.78 20.38 -11.50
C ALA A 1 -24.01 19.21 -10.87
N ILE A 2 -22.94 19.45 -10.09
CA ILE A 2 -22.12 18.38 -9.49
C ILE A 2 -22.87 17.61 -8.38
N ASP A 3 -23.76 18.30 -7.67
CA ASP A 3 -24.52 17.81 -6.51
C ASP A 3 -25.55 16.70 -6.83
N SER A 4 -25.94 16.54 -8.11
CA SER A 4 -26.76 15.42 -8.56
C SER A 4 -25.95 14.16 -8.85
N VAL A 5 -24.64 14.31 -9.08
CA VAL A 5 -23.73 13.21 -9.41
C VAL A 5 -22.95 12.76 -8.17
N GLY A 6 -22.71 13.66 -7.21
CA GLY A 6 -22.06 13.39 -5.93
C GLY A 6 -23.06 13.24 -4.77
N ARG A 7 -23.45 11.99 -4.45
CA ARG A 7 -24.23 11.65 -3.24
C ARG A 7 -23.82 10.30 -2.64
N GLY A 8 -22.51 10.03 -2.63
CA GLY A 8 -21.96 8.74 -2.16
C GLY A 8 -22.18 7.56 -3.12
N ARG A 9 -22.67 7.80 -4.34
CA ARG A 9 -22.82 6.78 -5.39
C ARG A 9 -21.47 6.50 -6.05
N VAL A 10 -21.12 5.22 -6.14
CA VAL A 10 -19.95 4.75 -6.90
C VAL A 10 -20.30 4.64 -8.37
N TRP A 11 -19.37 5.04 -9.24
CA TRP A 11 -19.51 5.01 -10.69
C TRP A 11 -18.40 4.14 -11.30
N SER A 12 -18.74 3.36 -12.32
CA SER A 12 -17.70 2.75 -13.15
C SER A 12 -16.99 3.81 -13.99
N GLY A 13 -15.78 3.52 -14.48
CA GLY A 13 -15.07 4.43 -15.38
C GLY A 13 -15.92 4.84 -16.59
N ALA A 14 -16.60 3.88 -17.22
CA ALA A 14 -17.52 4.13 -18.34
C ALA A 14 -18.61 5.14 -17.98
N GLN A 15 -19.29 4.94 -16.85
CA GLN A 15 -20.34 5.84 -16.37
C GLN A 15 -19.81 7.22 -16.00
N ALA A 16 -18.60 7.29 -15.43
CA ALA A 16 -17.94 8.53 -15.07
C ALA A 16 -17.64 9.37 -16.34
N ARG A 17 -17.25 8.73 -17.44
CA ARG A 17 -16.94 9.39 -18.72
C ARG A 17 -18.17 10.03 -19.35
N GLU A 18 -19.28 9.31 -19.40
CA GLU A 18 -20.57 9.82 -19.90
C GLU A 18 -21.04 11.07 -19.14
N ARG A 19 -20.67 11.16 -17.85
CA ARG A 19 -21.06 12.24 -16.94
C ARG A 19 -20.02 13.35 -16.85
N GLY A 20 -18.95 13.29 -17.64
CA GLY A 20 -17.87 14.27 -17.63
C GLY A 20 -17.05 14.30 -16.33
N LEU A 21 -17.08 13.22 -15.54
CA LEU A 21 -16.26 13.09 -14.32
C LEU A 21 -14.81 12.68 -14.63
N VAL A 22 -14.57 12.04 -15.79
CA VAL A 22 -13.24 11.63 -16.25
C VAL A 22 -12.99 12.04 -17.70
N ASP A 23 -11.74 12.43 -17.98
CA ASP A 23 -11.32 12.99 -19.26
C ASP A 23 -10.84 11.94 -20.28
N GLN A 24 -10.38 10.78 -19.82
CA GLN A 24 -9.92 9.71 -20.71
C GLN A 24 -9.86 8.37 -19.96
N PHE A 25 -9.88 7.28 -20.72
CA PHE A 25 -9.53 5.95 -20.23
C PHE A 25 -8.08 5.64 -20.54
N GLY A 26 -7.40 5.00 -19.59
CA GLY A 26 -6.00 4.61 -19.73
C GLY A 26 -5.44 4.10 -18.41
N GLY A 27 -4.18 3.67 -18.46
CA GLY A 27 -3.41 3.31 -17.28
C GLY A 27 -2.62 4.48 -16.70
N LEU A 28 -1.86 4.19 -15.64
CA LEU A 28 -0.94 5.17 -15.04
C LEU A 28 0.11 5.69 -16.05
N HIS A 29 0.61 4.82 -16.92
CA HIS A 29 1.62 5.20 -17.92
C HIS A 29 1.08 6.22 -18.94
N ASP A 30 -0.17 6.04 -19.38
CA ASP A 30 -0.84 6.96 -20.31
C ASP A 30 -1.03 8.33 -19.64
N ALA A 31 -1.44 8.34 -18.37
CA ALA A 31 -1.60 9.55 -17.58
C ALA A 31 -0.28 10.31 -17.38
N ILE A 32 0.82 9.60 -17.12
CA ILE A 32 2.16 10.19 -16.99
C ILE A 32 2.61 10.80 -18.32
N THR A 33 2.39 10.09 -19.42
CA THR A 33 2.77 10.55 -20.75
C THR A 33 1.97 11.79 -21.17
N ASP A 34 0.66 11.81 -20.93
CA ASP A 34 -0.19 12.97 -21.19
C ASP A 34 0.24 14.18 -20.33
N ALA A 35 0.55 13.96 -19.05
CA ALA A 35 1.06 15.02 -18.17
C ALA A 35 2.41 15.58 -18.67
N ALA A 36 3.34 14.71 -19.08
CA ALA A 36 4.64 15.12 -19.62
C ALA A 36 4.51 15.90 -20.94
N ALA A 37 3.59 15.49 -21.82
CA ALA A 37 3.28 16.18 -23.05
C ALA A 37 2.72 17.59 -22.80
N ARG A 38 1.76 17.72 -21.87
CA ARG A 38 1.18 19.01 -21.46
C ARG A 38 2.20 19.94 -20.82
N ALA A 39 3.12 19.38 -20.01
CA ALA A 39 4.22 20.10 -19.40
C ALA A 39 5.40 20.38 -20.37
N LYS A 40 5.31 19.92 -21.63
CA LYS A 40 6.33 20.11 -22.67
C LYS A 40 7.72 19.60 -22.26
N LEU A 41 7.76 18.48 -21.52
CA LEU A 41 9.01 17.91 -21.00
C LEU A 41 9.82 17.16 -22.06
N GLY A 42 9.32 17.06 -23.29
CA GLY A 42 10.00 16.39 -24.40
C GLY A 42 9.77 14.88 -24.42
N LYS A 43 10.73 14.16 -25.00
CA LYS A 43 10.65 12.69 -25.16
C LYS A 43 10.81 11.96 -23.83
N PRO A 44 10.38 10.68 -23.72
CA PRO A 44 10.46 9.90 -22.47
C PRO A 44 11.85 9.87 -21.81
N GLU A 45 12.93 10.02 -22.59
CA GLU A 45 14.30 10.02 -22.07
C GLU A 45 14.67 11.34 -21.36
N ALA A 46 13.90 12.42 -21.59
CA ALA A 46 14.16 13.75 -21.05
C ALA A 46 13.59 13.97 -19.63
N TRP A 47 12.72 13.07 -19.16
CA TRP A 47 12.08 13.19 -17.85
C TRP A 47 12.12 11.87 -17.08
N ARG A 48 11.93 11.96 -15.76
CA ARG A 48 11.97 10.81 -14.85
C ARG A 48 10.80 10.88 -13.89
N VAL A 49 10.15 9.74 -13.70
CA VAL A 49 9.08 9.58 -12.72
C VAL A 49 9.75 9.29 -11.38
N ARG A 50 9.42 10.09 -10.36
CA ARG A 50 9.80 9.82 -8.98
C ARG A 50 8.55 9.53 -8.17
N TYR A 51 8.49 8.34 -7.59
CA TYR A 51 7.47 8.00 -6.61
C TYR A 51 7.76 8.75 -5.31
N VAL A 52 6.78 9.54 -4.86
CA VAL A 52 6.86 10.28 -3.60
C VAL A 52 6.05 9.51 -2.57
N GLU A 53 6.76 8.72 -1.79
CA GLU A 53 6.16 8.08 -0.62
C GLU A 53 6.02 9.09 0.52
N LYS A 54 5.05 8.86 1.40
CA LYS A 54 4.90 9.66 2.61
C LYS A 54 6.15 9.48 3.47
N ALA A 55 6.96 10.53 3.58
CA ALA A 55 8.12 10.50 4.45
C ALA A 55 7.66 10.22 5.89
N ALA A 56 8.26 9.22 6.54
CA ALA A 56 7.98 8.92 7.93
C ALA A 56 8.17 10.18 8.79
N THR A 57 7.28 10.44 9.72
CA THR A 57 7.38 11.60 10.61
C THR A 57 8.66 11.53 11.47
N PRO A 58 9.16 12.66 12.04
CA PRO A 58 10.32 12.62 12.94
C PRO A 58 10.15 11.61 14.09
N PHE A 59 8.93 11.51 14.62
CA PHE A 59 8.57 10.56 15.67
C PHE A 59 8.58 9.11 15.17
N GLU A 60 7.98 8.82 14.01
CA GLU A 60 8.01 7.49 13.39
C GLU A 60 9.46 7.04 13.14
N ARG A 61 10.31 7.90 12.57
CA ARG A 61 11.73 7.58 12.33
C ARG A 61 12.49 7.28 13.60
N PHE A 62 12.22 8.01 14.68
CA PHE A 62 12.80 7.73 15.99
C PHE A 62 12.36 6.37 16.52
N PHE A 63 11.06 6.08 16.48
CA PHE A 63 10.51 4.80 16.93
C PHE A 63 11.05 3.63 16.12
N THR A 64 11.10 3.73 14.78
CA THR A 64 11.70 2.70 13.93
C THR A 64 13.14 2.42 14.33
N ARG A 65 13.96 3.46 14.54
CA ARG A 65 15.36 3.28 14.97
C ARG A 65 15.50 2.69 16.37
N LEU A 66 14.61 3.05 17.28
CA LEU A 66 14.57 2.49 18.63
C LEU A 66 14.24 0.99 18.58
N VAL A 67 13.24 0.61 17.78
CA VAL A 67 12.84 -0.78 17.53
C VAL A 67 13.96 -1.59 16.87
N GLU A 68 14.66 -1.00 15.90
CA GLU A 68 15.82 -1.60 15.22
C GLU A 68 17.06 -1.72 16.14
N SER A 69 17.12 -0.95 17.23
CA SER A 69 18.22 -1.04 18.18
C SER A 69 18.22 -2.38 18.90
N ARG A 70 19.41 -2.92 19.22
CA ARG A 70 19.54 -4.22 19.92
C ARG A 70 18.78 -4.26 21.24
N VAL A 71 18.74 -3.14 21.95
CA VAL A 71 18.04 -3.02 23.23
C VAL A 71 16.53 -2.97 23.02
N GLY A 72 16.04 -2.13 22.10
CA GLY A 72 14.60 -2.02 21.81
C GLY A 72 14.01 -3.28 21.17
N GLY A 73 14.75 -3.90 20.24
CA GLY A 73 14.40 -5.18 19.64
C GLY A 73 14.39 -6.33 20.66
N ALA A 74 15.37 -6.38 21.57
CA ALA A 74 15.33 -7.33 22.68
C ALA A 74 14.13 -7.08 23.60
N TRP A 75 13.82 -5.83 23.95
CA TRP A 75 12.66 -5.49 24.77
C TRP A 75 11.33 -5.93 24.13
N LEU A 76 11.21 -5.78 22.80
CA LEU A 76 10.07 -6.28 22.02
C LEU A 76 9.96 -7.80 22.00
N GLN A 77 11.09 -8.52 21.98
CA GLN A 77 11.09 -9.99 21.97
C GLN A 77 10.81 -10.60 23.34
N HIS A 78 11.08 -9.87 24.43
CA HIS A 78 11.01 -10.40 25.79
C HIS A 78 9.82 -9.88 26.61
N SER A 79 9.00 -8.97 26.06
CA SER A 79 7.78 -8.50 26.74
C SER A 79 6.53 -8.75 25.89
N ASP A 80 5.64 -9.60 26.40
CA ASP A 80 4.35 -9.89 25.76
C ASP A 80 3.48 -8.63 25.59
N PHE A 81 3.65 -7.67 26.51
CA PHE A 81 3.03 -6.36 26.41
C PHE A 81 3.52 -5.57 25.19
N ALA A 82 4.83 -5.47 24.94
CA ALA A 82 5.34 -4.73 23.79
C ALA A 82 5.00 -5.42 22.46
N ARG A 83 4.93 -6.76 22.42
CA ARG A 83 4.37 -7.50 21.28
C ARG A 83 2.92 -7.13 21.00
N SER A 84 2.08 -7.08 22.03
CA SER A 84 0.67 -6.68 21.88
C SER A 84 0.50 -5.23 21.39
N LEU A 85 1.43 -4.36 21.78
CA LEU A 85 1.41 -2.94 21.43
C LEU A 85 1.96 -2.70 20.01
N LEU A 86 2.98 -3.46 19.60
CA LEU A 86 3.50 -3.48 18.23
C LEU A 86 2.44 -3.98 17.23
N ALA A 87 1.72 -5.05 17.59
CA ALA A 87 0.61 -5.57 16.78
C ALA A 87 -0.53 -4.55 16.58
N ARG A 88 -0.77 -3.69 17.59
CA ARG A 88 -1.73 -2.58 17.49
C ARG A 88 -1.20 -1.39 16.70
N ALA A 89 0.08 -1.08 16.80
CA ALA A 89 0.70 0.07 16.14
C ALA A 89 0.92 -0.15 14.64
N MET A 90 1.15 -1.41 14.22
CA MET A 90 1.33 -1.78 12.81
C MET A 90 0.24 -2.78 12.38
N PRO A 91 -0.99 -2.30 12.12
CA PRO A 91 -2.10 -3.17 11.72
C PRO A 91 -1.86 -3.86 10.35
N GLN A 92 -0.96 -3.31 9.52
CA GLN A 92 -0.57 -3.94 8.25
C GLN A 92 0.23 -5.22 8.47
N VAL A 93 1.07 -5.26 9.50
CA VAL A 93 1.86 -6.45 9.86
C VAL A 93 0.96 -7.57 10.41
N ASP A 94 -0.14 -7.22 11.07
CA ASP A 94 -1.05 -8.21 11.66
C ASP A 94 -1.78 -9.06 10.61
N HIS A 95 -2.12 -8.51 9.45
CA HIS A 95 -2.67 -9.27 8.32
C HIS A 95 -1.64 -10.25 7.76
N ASP A 96 -0.41 -9.78 7.55
CA ASP A 96 0.67 -10.57 6.95
C ASP A 96 1.14 -11.69 7.91
N LEU A 97 1.20 -11.41 9.20
CA LEU A 97 1.53 -12.40 10.23
C LEU A 97 0.43 -13.46 10.38
N ARG A 98 -0.85 -13.10 10.29
CA ARG A 98 -1.95 -14.07 10.31
C ARG A 98 -1.90 -15.01 9.10
N PHE A 99 -1.57 -14.48 7.92
CA PHE A 99 -1.33 -15.30 6.73
C PHE A 99 -0.13 -16.25 6.95
N LEU A 100 1.01 -15.75 7.43
CA LEU A 100 2.20 -16.56 7.70
C LEU A 100 1.96 -17.64 8.77
N ASP A 101 1.28 -17.32 9.86
CA ASP A 101 0.92 -18.29 10.91
C ASP A 101 -0.02 -19.37 10.37
N SER A 102 -0.99 -18.99 9.54
CA SER A 102 -1.87 -19.95 8.85
C SER A 102 -1.11 -20.85 7.86
N ALA A 103 -0.05 -20.34 7.25
CA ALA A 103 0.84 -21.10 6.36
C ALA A 103 1.73 -22.08 7.12
N LEU A 104 2.27 -21.67 8.27
CA LEU A 104 3.27 -22.42 9.04
C LEU A 104 2.67 -23.47 9.99
N LYS A 105 1.44 -23.27 10.50
CA LYS A 105 0.81 -24.23 11.43
C LYS A 105 0.58 -25.59 10.75
N PRO A 106 1.07 -26.72 11.28
CA PRO A 106 0.80 -28.04 10.68
C PRO A 106 -0.70 -28.35 10.70
N GLY A 107 -1.28 -28.62 9.53
CA GLY A 107 -2.66 -29.10 9.41
C GLY A 107 -2.73 -30.58 9.72
N ARG A 108 -3.63 -31.00 10.61
CA ARG A 108 -3.84 -32.41 10.94
C ARG A 108 -4.41 -33.13 9.71
N GLY A 109 -3.60 -33.90 9.00
CA GLY A 109 -4.05 -34.84 7.95
C GLY A 109 -3.83 -34.44 6.49
N SER A 110 -3.18 -33.30 6.20
CA SER A 110 -2.89 -32.87 4.81
C SER A 110 -1.37 -32.71 4.61
N PRO A 111 -0.71 -33.55 3.76
CA PRO A 111 0.75 -33.52 3.59
C PRO A 111 1.25 -32.29 2.82
N VAL A 112 0.37 -31.54 2.15
CA VAL A 112 0.72 -30.35 1.36
C VAL A 112 -0.30 -29.25 1.64
N LYS A 113 0.15 -28.01 1.85
CA LYS A 113 -0.67 -26.81 1.98
C LYS A 113 -0.57 -25.94 0.73
N THR A 114 -1.72 -25.52 0.18
CA THR A 114 -1.79 -24.56 -0.92
C THR A 114 -2.01 -23.17 -0.36
N LEU A 115 -1.19 -22.20 -0.80
CA LEU A 115 -1.25 -20.80 -0.37
C LEU A 115 -1.46 -19.92 -1.60
N ALA A 116 -2.42 -19.00 -1.54
CA ALA A 116 -2.60 -17.95 -2.52
C ALA A 116 -2.27 -16.61 -1.85
N TYR A 117 -1.26 -15.92 -2.37
CA TYR A 117 -0.92 -14.55 -1.97
C TYR A 117 -0.91 -13.66 -3.22
N CYS A 118 -1.20 -12.39 -3.05
CA CYS A 118 -1.04 -11.38 -4.11
C CYS A 118 0.19 -10.54 -3.74
N PHE A 119 1.31 -10.72 -4.46
CA PHE A 119 2.36 -9.72 -4.41
C PHE A 119 1.87 -8.54 -5.23
N CYS A 120 1.62 -7.40 -4.58
CA CYS A 120 1.56 -6.13 -5.30
C CYS A 120 2.95 -5.88 -5.90
N ALA A 121 3.14 -6.36 -7.14
CA ALA A 121 4.27 -6.00 -7.96
C ALA A 121 4.06 -4.56 -8.42
N PHE A 122 5.05 -3.71 -8.17
CA PHE A 122 5.18 -2.39 -8.78
C PHE A 122 5.69 -2.51 -10.20
#